data_AF-A0A4R4NS75-F1
#
_entry.id   AF-A0A4R4NS75-F1
#
_cell.length_a   1.000
_cell.length_b   1.000
_cell.length_c   1.000
_cell.angle_alpha   90.00
_cell.angle_beta   90.00
_cell.angle_gamma   90.00
#
_symmetry.space_group_name_H-M   'P 1'
#
loop_
_entity.id
_entity.type
_entity.pdbx_description
1 polymer ?
#
loop_
_entity_poly.entity_id
_entity_poly.type
_entity_poly.pdbx_seq_one_letter_code
_entity_poly.pdbx_strand_id
1 'polypeptide(L)'
;MSREVAPMSEAYGATIAKRGLARRLRDLRVEAGYTANQVCDRLNWGRGKVGRFEANNWVRPELSDIRDLARIYEGSDLDELEELATRARQRAWWRDYPDVFNNEFPGYEGDASSIRVVMPLVIPGLLQTLPYMQALLMSGTQSPEWREQALRARLRKQQILDRDEHAPNLVALITEASLLYEWGDPGDRRAQLRHLLTMSARPNVELRLLRLSDGLHPGMSTLVNIFDFPGGEPSMVFLENDEEVQEIDDAGKVEAYGEIFEEIRAAALSAAGTAAHLEALIAKLE
;
A
#
# COMPACT_ATOMS: atom_id res chain seq x y z
N MET A 1 20.18 -4.22 22.15
CA MET A 1 20.95 -3.25 21.34
C MET A 1 19.95 -2.33 20.70
N SER A 2 19.85 -1.10 21.21
CA SER A 2 18.85 -0.13 20.77
C SER A 2 19.12 0.28 19.32
N ARG A 3 18.23 -0.10 18.40
CA ARG A 3 18.23 0.46 17.04
C ARG A 3 17.78 1.91 17.15
N GLU A 4 18.66 2.82 16.75
CA GLU A 4 18.37 4.23 16.61
C GLU A 4 17.34 4.38 15.47
N VAL A 5 16.07 4.51 15.84
CA VAL A 5 15.00 4.86 14.91
C VAL A 5 15.30 6.28 14.44
N ALA A 6 15.61 6.45 13.15
CA ALA A 6 15.75 7.77 12.55
C ALA A 6 14.51 8.60 12.91
N PRO A 7 14.65 9.87 13.34
CA PRO A 7 13.53 10.65 13.84
C PRO A 7 12.41 10.68 12.79
N MET A 8 11.28 10.06 13.11
CA MET A 8 10.06 10.09 12.30
C MET A 8 9.59 11.54 12.20
N SER A 9 10.03 12.20 11.12
CA SER A 9 9.71 13.57 10.74
C SER A 9 8.22 13.90 10.90
N GLU A 10 7.96 15.11 11.41
CA GLU A 10 6.63 15.70 11.67
C GLU A 10 5.69 15.61 10.44
N ALA A 11 4.50 15.05 10.69
CA ALA A 11 3.28 14.89 9.89
C ALA A 11 3.15 15.54 8.48
N TYR A 12 3.46 14.80 7.40
CA TYR A 12 3.02 15.10 6.01
C TYR A 12 2.85 13.81 5.16
N GLY A 13 1.94 13.82 4.18
CA GLY A 13 1.24 12.66 3.60
C GLY A 13 1.39 12.46 2.08
N ALA A 14 0.50 11.63 1.51
CA ALA A 14 0.54 11.02 0.16
C ALA A 14 1.96 10.70 -0.34
N THR A 15 2.47 9.51 0.00
CA THR A 15 3.84 9.09 -0.29
C THR A 15 4.17 9.15 -1.79
N ILE A 16 3.20 8.86 -2.65
CA ILE A 16 3.38 8.91 -4.09
C ILE A 16 3.37 10.33 -4.64
N ALA A 17 2.57 11.23 -4.06
CA ALA A 17 2.62 12.63 -4.45
C ALA A 17 4.00 13.26 -4.18
N LYS A 18 4.66 12.87 -3.07
CA LYS A 18 6.02 13.31 -2.77
C LYS A 18 7.03 12.78 -3.80
N ARG A 19 6.97 11.48 -4.11
CA ARG A 19 7.84 10.83 -5.11
C ARG A 19 7.65 11.43 -6.50
N GLY A 20 6.40 11.57 -6.94
CA GLY A 20 6.05 12.15 -8.23
C GLY A 20 6.51 13.60 -8.35
N LEU A 21 6.31 14.43 -7.31
CA LEU A 21 6.81 15.80 -7.29
C LEU A 21 8.34 15.86 -7.42
N ALA A 22 9.06 15.07 -6.63
CA ALA A 22 10.53 15.03 -6.65
C ALA A 22 11.05 14.62 -8.04
N ARG A 23 10.45 13.58 -8.64
CA ARG A 23 10.77 13.08 -9.97
C ARG A 23 10.47 14.13 -11.03
N ARG A 24 9.27 14.72 -11.04
CA ARG A 24 8.86 15.72 -12.03
C ARG A 24 9.75 16.96 -11.99
N LEU A 25 10.09 17.47 -10.78
CA LEU A 25 11.01 18.59 -10.63
C LEU A 25 12.41 18.27 -11.18
N ARG A 26 12.89 17.04 -10.99
CA ARG A 26 14.17 16.59 -11.53
C ARG A 26 14.15 16.50 -13.06
N ASP A 27 13.11 15.89 -13.62
CA ASP A 27 12.92 15.72 -15.06
C ASP A 27 12.88 17.07 -15.76
N LEU A 28 12.02 17.98 -15.27
CA LEU A 28 11.88 19.35 -15.75
C LEU A 28 13.20 20.14 -15.67
N ARG A 29 13.98 19.98 -14.59
CA ARG A 29 15.31 20.61 -14.49
C ARG A 29 16.26 20.12 -15.57
N VAL A 30 16.29 18.81 -15.81
CA VAL A 30 17.17 18.19 -16.81
C VAL A 30 16.76 18.62 -18.22
N GLU A 31 15.46 18.65 -18.52
CA GLU A 31 14.89 19.13 -19.78
C GLU A 31 15.24 20.60 -20.03
N ALA A 32 15.17 21.44 -18.99
CA ALA A 32 15.58 22.85 -19.06
C ALA A 32 17.11 23.06 -19.15
N GLY A 33 17.91 21.98 -19.10
CA GLY A 33 19.36 22.03 -19.27
C GLY A 33 20.14 22.61 -18.09
N TYR A 34 19.54 22.67 -16.90
CA TYR A 34 20.19 23.24 -15.70
C TYR A 34 20.75 22.17 -14.77
N THR A 35 21.88 22.47 -14.13
CA THR A 35 22.33 21.74 -12.94
C THR A 35 21.60 22.25 -11.70
N ALA A 36 21.46 21.40 -10.67
CA ALA A 36 20.81 21.80 -9.41
C ALA A 36 21.46 23.04 -8.75
N ASN A 37 22.78 23.20 -8.89
CA ASN A 37 23.50 24.36 -8.37
C ASN A 37 23.19 25.64 -9.16
N GLN A 38 23.10 25.57 -10.50
CA GLN A 38 22.70 26.73 -11.32
C GLN A 38 21.29 27.21 -10.96
N VAL A 39 20.36 26.29 -10.66
CA VAL A 39 19.02 26.63 -10.19
C VAL A 39 19.07 27.31 -8.81
N CYS A 40 19.84 26.76 -7.86
CA CYS A 40 20.08 27.40 -6.56
C CYS A 40 20.63 28.83 -6.72
N ASP A 41 21.63 29.04 -7.58
CA ASP A 41 22.24 30.35 -7.80
C ASP A 41 21.23 31.36 -8.36
N ARG A 42 20.37 30.94 -9.30
CA ARG A 42 19.33 31.78 -9.90
C ARG A 42 18.22 32.18 -8.92
N LEU A 43 17.85 31.27 -8.01
CA LEU A 43 16.83 31.52 -6.98
C LEU A 43 17.41 32.14 -5.70
N ASN A 44 18.73 32.37 -5.64
CA ASN A 44 19.45 32.77 -4.43
C ASN A 44 19.17 31.82 -3.24
N TRP A 45 19.10 30.52 -3.52
CA TRP A 45 18.87 29.48 -2.53
C TRP A 45 20.18 28.87 -2.05
N GLY A 46 20.19 28.40 -0.80
CA GLY A 46 21.32 27.64 -0.26
C GLY A 46 21.65 26.41 -1.12
N ARG A 47 22.94 26.14 -1.32
CA ARG A 47 23.41 24.97 -2.07
C ARG A 47 22.79 23.68 -1.51
N GLY A 48 22.36 22.80 -2.41
CA GLY A 48 21.73 21.52 -2.06
C GLY A 48 20.24 21.60 -1.69
N LYS A 49 19.59 22.77 -1.69
CA LYS A 49 18.12 22.84 -1.52
C LYS A 49 17.40 22.12 -2.66
N VAL A 50 17.73 22.42 -3.92
CA VAL A 50 17.15 21.76 -5.11
C VAL A 50 17.43 20.26 -5.10
N GLY A 51 18.67 19.87 -4.81
CA GLY A 51 19.03 18.45 -4.69
C GLY A 51 18.22 17.70 -3.62
N ARG A 52 17.89 18.34 -2.50
CA ARG A 52 17.00 17.77 -1.48
C ARG A 52 15.58 17.58 -2.00
N PHE A 53 15.03 18.55 -2.73
CA PHE A 53 13.72 18.43 -3.38
C PHE A 53 13.66 17.21 -4.31
N GLU A 54 14.64 17.09 -5.20
CA GLU A 54 14.71 16.03 -6.22
C GLU A 54 15.04 14.65 -5.63
N ALA A 55 15.71 14.60 -4.48
CA ALA A 55 15.98 13.37 -3.76
C ALA A 55 14.83 12.94 -2.83
N ASN A 56 13.66 13.59 -2.90
CA ASN A 56 12.54 13.40 -1.97
C ASN A 56 12.96 13.53 -0.48
N ASN A 57 14.01 14.30 -0.20
CA ASN A 57 14.56 14.51 1.14
C ASN A 57 14.10 15.87 1.69
N TRP A 58 12.80 15.98 1.90
CA TRP A 58 12.15 17.17 2.44
C TRP A 58 10.93 16.81 3.27
N VAL A 59 10.69 17.63 4.28
CA VAL A 59 9.58 17.45 5.23
C VAL A 59 8.28 17.91 4.59
N ARG A 60 8.23 19.19 4.19
CA ARG A 60 7.08 19.85 3.58
C ARG A 60 7.54 20.74 2.42
N PRO A 61 6.93 20.67 1.23
CA PRO A 61 7.24 21.55 0.13
C PRO A 61 6.46 22.86 0.30
N GLU A 62 7.13 24.00 0.25
CA GLU A 62 6.43 25.28 0.19
C GLU A 62 5.94 25.55 -1.23
N LEU A 63 4.67 25.95 -1.39
CA LEU A 63 4.11 26.22 -2.71
C LEU A 63 4.86 27.35 -3.43
N SER A 64 5.41 28.31 -2.68
CA SER A 64 6.29 29.34 -3.25
C SER A 64 7.56 28.74 -3.86
N ASP A 65 8.16 27.75 -3.20
CA ASP A 65 9.34 27.06 -3.71
C ASP A 65 9.02 26.31 -5.02
N ILE A 66 7.85 25.66 -5.09
CA ILE A 66 7.39 24.97 -6.29
C ILE A 66 7.16 25.95 -7.45
N ARG A 67 6.49 27.08 -7.19
CA ARG A 67 6.30 28.16 -8.17
C ARG A 67 7.61 28.73 -8.68
N ASP A 68 8.58 28.94 -7.79
CA ASP A 68 9.89 29.48 -8.15
C ASP A 68 10.69 28.50 -9.02
N LEU A 69 10.62 27.19 -8.74
CA LEU A 69 11.24 26.15 -9.58
C LEU A 69 10.56 26.06 -10.94
N ALA A 70 9.23 26.04 -10.98
CA ALA A 70 8.44 25.99 -12.21
C ALA A 70 8.76 27.17 -13.15
N ARG A 71 8.96 28.38 -12.61
CA ARG A 71 9.37 29.55 -13.42
C ARG A 71 10.72 29.39 -14.12
N ILE A 72 11.62 28.56 -13.59
CA ILE A 72 12.94 28.30 -14.21
C ILE A 72 12.84 27.19 -15.25
N TYR A 73 11.98 26.20 -15.02
CA TYR A 73 11.90 24.98 -15.83
C TYR A 73 10.89 25.11 -16.97
N GLU A 74 11.02 26.13 -17.82
CA GLU A 74 10.18 26.43 -18.99
C GLU A 74 9.42 25.19 -19.55
N GLY A 75 8.09 25.26 -19.61
CA GLY A 75 7.24 24.13 -20.04
C GLY A 75 6.66 23.28 -18.90
N SER A 76 6.94 23.63 -17.64
CA SER A 76 6.28 23.03 -16.47
C SER A 76 4.77 23.26 -16.48
N ASP A 77 3.99 22.21 -16.20
CA ASP A 77 2.59 22.34 -15.80
C ASP A 77 2.54 22.74 -14.32
N LEU A 78 2.31 24.03 -14.05
CA LEU A 78 2.30 24.55 -12.69
C LEU A 78 1.13 23.98 -11.86
N ASP A 79 -0.01 23.76 -12.50
CA ASP A 79 -1.20 23.24 -11.82
C ASP A 79 -0.94 21.79 -11.37
N GLU A 80 -0.32 20.97 -12.22
CA GLU A 80 0.15 19.61 -11.87
C GLU A 80 1.09 19.63 -10.64
N LEU A 81 2.12 20.50 -10.68
CA LEU A 81 3.13 20.57 -9.61
C LEU A 81 2.53 21.07 -8.28
N GLU A 82 1.63 22.06 -8.33
CA GLU A 82 0.95 22.57 -7.14
C GLU A 82 -0.04 21.56 -6.56
N GLU A 83 -0.72 20.78 -7.40
CA GLU A 83 -1.59 19.69 -6.95
C GLU A 83 -0.77 18.62 -6.21
N LEU A 84 0.33 18.14 -6.80
CA LEU A 84 1.23 17.18 -6.17
C LEU A 84 1.78 17.71 -4.84
N ALA A 85 2.23 18.97 -4.80
CA ALA A 85 2.71 19.61 -3.59
C ALA A 85 1.61 19.75 -2.53
N THR A 86 0.37 20.05 -2.93
CA THR A 86 -0.77 20.13 -2.02
C THR A 86 -1.13 18.78 -1.43
N ARG A 87 -1.15 17.72 -2.24
CA ARG A 87 -1.34 16.33 -1.79
C ARG A 87 -0.24 15.89 -0.82
N ALA A 88 1.02 16.17 -1.17
CA ALA A 88 2.18 15.91 -0.32
C ALA A 88 2.14 16.62 1.05
N ARG A 89 1.39 17.74 1.16
CA ARG A 89 1.20 18.50 2.40
C ARG A 89 0.07 17.97 3.28
N GLN A 90 -0.75 17.03 2.80
CA GLN A 90 -1.85 16.47 3.60
C GLN A 90 -1.32 15.74 4.83
N ARG A 91 -2.09 15.66 5.93
CA ARG A 91 -1.64 14.94 7.14
C ARG A 91 -1.73 13.43 6.92
N ALA A 92 -0.60 12.74 7.07
CA ALA A 92 -0.53 11.28 7.07
C ALA A 92 -1.21 10.70 8.31
N TRP A 93 -2.38 10.08 8.15
CA TRP A 93 -3.16 9.56 9.28
C TRP A 93 -2.49 8.41 10.03
N TRP A 94 -1.67 7.60 9.34
CA TRP A 94 -0.98 6.47 9.96
C TRP A 94 0.07 6.92 10.97
N ARG A 95 0.55 8.16 10.87
CA ARG A 95 1.44 8.78 11.86
C ARG A 95 0.75 9.05 13.20
N ASP A 96 -0.58 8.97 13.27
CA ASP A 96 -1.32 8.98 14.54
C ASP A 96 -1.20 7.65 15.30
N TYR A 97 -0.59 6.61 14.69
CA TYR A 97 -0.39 5.28 15.25
C TYR A 97 1.10 4.85 15.18
N PRO A 98 2.04 5.59 15.79
CA PRO A 98 3.48 5.37 15.63
C PRO A 98 3.96 4.00 16.14
N ASP A 99 3.28 3.43 17.14
CA ASP A 99 3.62 2.09 17.66
C ASP A 99 3.11 0.97 16.75
N VAL A 100 2.13 1.25 15.88
CA VAL A 100 1.53 0.27 14.95
C VAL A 100 2.22 0.32 13.60
N PHE A 101 2.54 1.51 13.11
CA PHE A 101 3.17 1.72 11.81
C PHE A 101 4.53 2.40 11.98
N ASN A 102 5.59 1.64 11.70
CA ASN A 102 6.97 2.12 11.67
C ASN A 102 7.49 2.39 10.25
N ASN A 103 6.61 2.33 9.24
CA ASN A 103 6.93 2.46 7.82
C ASN A 103 5.81 3.20 7.05
N GLU A 104 6.02 3.45 5.76
CA GLU A 104 5.09 4.21 4.90
C GLU A 104 4.09 3.33 4.13
N PHE A 105 4.05 2.01 4.40
CA PHE A 105 3.14 1.06 3.73
C PHE A 105 1.68 1.56 3.70
N PRO A 106 1.08 2.05 4.80
CA PRO A 106 -0.31 2.53 4.77
C PRO A 106 -0.50 3.74 3.85
N GLY A 107 0.55 4.55 3.64
CA GLY A 107 0.54 5.66 2.71
C GLY A 107 0.57 5.17 1.27
N TYR A 108 1.43 4.21 0.93
CA TYR A 108 1.48 3.61 -0.39
C TYR A 108 0.21 2.82 -0.73
N GLU A 109 -0.27 1.98 0.18
CA GLU A 109 -1.55 1.27 0.02
C GLU A 109 -2.71 2.27 -0.16
N GLY A 110 -2.66 3.39 0.56
CA GLY A 110 -3.64 4.47 0.46
C GLY A 110 -3.57 5.31 -0.82
N ASP A 111 -2.41 5.37 -1.49
CA ASP A 111 -2.21 6.09 -2.76
C ASP A 111 -2.35 5.18 -4.00
N ALA A 112 -2.45 3.87 -3.80
CA ALA A 112 -2.54 2.89 -4.87
C ALA A 112 -3.83 3.05 -5.69
N SER A 113 -3.70 2.85 -7.00
CA SER A 113 -4.82 2.68 -7.94
C SER A 113 -5.18 1.21 -8.15
N SER A 114 -4.21 0.32 -7.96
CA SER A 114 -4.38 -1.13 -7.93
C SER A 114 -3.52 -1.73 -6.83
N ILE A 115 -4.10 -2.67 -6.09
CA ILE A 115 -3.48 -3.42 -5.01
C ILE A 115 -3.58 -4.90 -5.37
N ARG A 116 -2.43 -5.53 -5.57
CA ARG A 116 -2.31 -6.96 -5.81
C ARG A 116 -1.68 -7.60 -4.59
N VAL A 117 -2.36 -8.56 -3.96
CA VAL A 117 -1.91 -9.15 -2.70
C VAL A 117 -2.01 -10.66 -2.71
N VAL A 118 -0.96 -11.32 -2.22
CA VAL A 118 -0.94 -12.77 -1.97
C VAL A 118 -0.75 -13.01 -0.48
N MET A 119 -1.74 -13.65 0.16
CA MET A 119 -1.70 -13.99 1.59
C MET A 119 -2.00 -15.47 1.78
N PRO A 120 -0.97 -16.33 1.92
CA PRO A 120 -1.18 -17.77 2.00
C PRO A 120 -1.86 -18.22 3.31
N LEU A 121 -1.49 -17.64 4.45
CA LEU A 121 -1.89 -18.15 5.77
C LEU A 121 -2.93 -17.29 6.49
N VAL A 122 -3.15 -16.06 6.05
CA VAL A 122 -4.07 -15.11 6.69
C VAL A 122 -4.95 -14.43 5.65
N ILE A 123 -6.11 -13.94 6.08
CA ILE A 123 -6.97 -13.14 5.20
C ILE A 123 -6.33 -11.75 5.02
N PRO A 124 -6.24 -11.19 3.80
CA PRO A 124 -5.71 -9.85 3.57
C PRO A 124 -6.40 -8.80 4.44
N GLY A 125 -5.63 -7.88 5.02
CA GLY A 125 -6.14 -6.89 5.98
C GLY A 125 -7.34 -6.09 5.48
N LEU A 126 -7.42 -5.82 4.17
CA LEU A 126 -8.53 -5.10 3.54
C LEU A 126 -9.85 -5.89 3.46
N LEU A 127 -9.82 -7.20 3.76
CA LEU A 127 -10.95 -8.12 3.69
C LEU A 127 -11.25 -8.80 5.03
N GLN A 128 -10.66 -8.33 6.13
CA GLN A 128 -10.88 -8.85 7.48
C GLN A 128 -12.12 -8.21 8.11
N THR A 129 -12.88 -8.99 8.88
CA THR A 129 -13.93 -8.49 9.77
C THR A 129 -13.34 -8.09 11.12
N LEU A 130 -14.08 -7.29 11.90
CA LEU A 130 -13.66 -6.89 13.24
C LEU A 130 -13.32 -8.09 14.15
N PRO A 131 -14.15 -9.16 14.24
CA PRO A 131 -13.81 -10.33 15.04
C PRO A 131 -12.53 -11.04 14.57
N TYR A 132 -12.31 -11.13 13.24
CA TYR A 132 -11.08 -11.71 12.69
C TYR A 132 -9.85 -10.89 13.08
N MET A 133 -9.91 -9.56 12.95
CA MET A 133 -8.81 -8.68 13.34
C MET A 133 -8.48 -8.84 14.83
N GLN A 134 -9.49 -8.90 15.68
CA GLN A 134 -9.31 -9.10 17.12
C GLN A 134 -8.64 -10.45 17.41
N ALA A 135 -9.13 -11.54 16.81
CA ALA A 135 -8.57 -12.87 16.99
C ALA A 135 -7.10 -12.95 16.50
N LEU A 136 -6.79 -12.35 15.35
CA LEU A 136 -5.42 -12.30 14.82
C LEU A 136 -4.49 -11.48 15.74
N LEU A 137 -4.93 -10.31 16.22
CA LEU A 137 -4.11 -9.49 17.13
C LEU A 137 -3.86 -10.19 18.48
N MET A 138 -4.77 -11.07 18.91
CA MET A 138 -4.62 -11.85 20.13
C MET A 138 -3.56 -12.97 20.03
N SER A 139 -3.16 -13.39 18.82
CA SER A 139 -2.10 -14.42 18.67
C SER A 139 -0.69 -13.86 18.91
N GLY A 140 -0.52 -12.54 18.89
CA GLY A 140 0.74 -11.86 19.20
C GLY A 140 0.95 -11.59 20.68
N THR A 141 2.17 -11.20 21.05
CA THR A 141 2.60 -10.89 22.43
C THR A 141 2.39 -9.42 22.84
N GLN A 142 1.81 -8.60 21.95
CA GLN A 142 1.62 -7.17 22.16
C GLN A 142 0.59 -6.85 23.26
N SER A 143 0.73 -5.69 23.88
CA SER A 143 -0.13 -5.27 25.00
C SER A 143 -1.59 -5.03 24.56
N PRO A 144 -2.57 -5.09 25.48
CA PRO A 144 -3.96 -4.74 25.18
C PRO A 144 -4.13 -3.35 24.55
N GLU A 145 -3.40 -2.35 25.05
CA GLU A 145 -3.45 -0.97 24.56
C GLU A 145 -2.93 -0.87 23.12
N TRP A 146 -1.83 -1.56 22.81
CA TRP A 146 -1.30 -1.63 21.45
C TRP A 146 -2.30 -2.29 20.50
N ARG A 147 -2.94 -3.39 20.92
CA ARG A 147 -3.93 -4.11 20.11
C ARG A 147 -5.16 -3.25 19.79
N GLU A 148 -5.62 -2.43 20.74
CA GLU A 148 -6.71 -1.47 20.50
C GLU A 148 -6.31 -0.43 19.44
N GLN A 149 -5.09 0.11 19.52
CA GLN A 149 -4.56 1.03 18.51
C GLN A 149 -4.47 0.37 17.13
N ALA A 150 -3.91 -0.84 17.07
CA ALA A 150 -3.78 -1.61 15.84
C ALA A 150 -5.14 -1.92 15.21
N LEU A 151 -6.16 -2.20 16.01
CA LEU A 151 -7.53 -2.42 15.54
C LEU A 151 -8.11 -1.17 14.89
N ARG A 152 -8.00 0.00 15.56
CA ARG A 152 -8.46 1.28 14.99
C ARG A 152 -7.72 1.64 13.70
N ALA A 153 -6.42 1.43 13.68
CA ALA A 153 -5.58 1.63 12.51
C ALA A 153 -6.02 0.76 11.33
N ARG A 154 -6.24 -0.55 11.56
CA ARG A 154 -6.71 -1.50 10.53
C ARG A 154 -8.09 -1.12 9.99
N LEU A 155 -9.05 -0.77 10.86
CA LEU A 155 -10.38 -0.33 10.45
C LEU A 155 -10.31 0.93 9.58
N ARG A 156 -9.50 1.91 9.97
CA ARG A 156 -9.28 3.13 9.17
C ARG A 156 -8.67 2.80 7.81
N LYS A 157 -7.72 1.86 7.77
CA LYS A 157 -7.07 1.39 6.54
C LYS A 157 -8.04 0.75 5.55
N GLN A 158 -9.04 0.01 6.01
CA GLN A 158 -10.02 -0.64 5.13
C GLN A 158 -10.90 0.33 4.34
N GLN A 159 -11.10 1.55 4.86
CA GLN A 159 -11.94 2.58 4.24
C GLN A 159 -11.46 3.00 2.84
N ILE A 160 -10.22 2.66 2.46
CA ILE A 160 -9.71 2.97 1.12
C ILE A 160 -10.52 2.31 0.00
N LEU A 161 -11.12 1.14 0.26
CA LEU A 161 -11.96 0.46 -0.73
C LEU A 161 -13.29 1.18 -0.95
N ASP A 162 -13.75 1.99 0.00
CA ASP A 162 -15.06 2.65 0.00
C ASP A 162 -15.04 4.07 -0.59
N ARG A 163 -13.94 4.47 -1.23
CA ARG A 163 -13.81 5.78 -1.87
C ARG A 163 -14.58 5.81 -3.19
N ASP A 164 -15.37 6.85 -3.45
CA ASP A 164 -16.23 6.91 -4.64
C ASP A 164 -15.47 6.94 -5.97
N GLU A 165 -14.53 7.90 -6.14
CA GLU A 165 -13.83 8.11 -7.43
C GLU A 165 -12.41 7.52 -7.47
N HIS A 166 -11.86 7.15 -6.32
CA HIS A 166 -10.44 6.79 -6.15
C HIS A 166 -10.23 5.53 -5.29
N ALA A 167 -11.22 4.64 -5.25
CA ALA A 167 -11.02 3.32 -4.64
C ALA A 167 -10.05 2.50 -5.49
N PRO A 168 -9.06 1.83 -4.89
CA PRO A 168 -8.17 0.96 -5.63
C PRO A 168 -8.93 -0.28 -6.14
N ASN A 169 -8.45 -0.82 -7.25
CA ASN A 169 -8.77 -2.18 -7.64
C ASN A 169 -7.97 -3.15 -6.77
N LEU A 170 -8.64 -3.99 -5.98
CA LEU A 170 -8.00 -5.00 -5.15
C LEU A 170 -8.06 -6.36 -5.86
N VAL A 171 -6.91 -6.98 -6.10
CA VAL A 171 -6.80 -8.39 -6.51
C VAL A 171 -6.15 -9.17 -5.37
N ALA A 172 -6.97 -9.93 -4.65
CA ALA A 172 -6.56 -10.72 -3.50
C ALA A 172 -6.49 -12.21 -3.85
N LEU A 173 -5.30 -12.79 -3.70
CA LEU A 173 -5.06 -14.22 -3.83
C LEU A 173 -4.84 -14.80 -2.43
N ILE A 174 -5.76 -15.66 -2.01
CA ILE A 174 -5.69 -16.36 -0.72
C ILE A 174 -5.60 -17.87 -0.95
N THR A 175 -5.21 -18.62 0.07
CA THR A 175 -5.27 -20.09 0.02
C THR A 175 -6.37 -20.61 0.94
N GLU A 176 -6.84 -21.82 0.68
CA GLU A 176 -7.78 -22.51 1.56
C GLU A 176 -7.23 -22.61 3.00
N ALA A 177 -5.90 -22.67 3.19
CA ALA A 177 -5.29 -22.68 4.52
C ALA A 177 -5.62 -21.42 5.35
N SER A 178 -5.75 -20.23 4.74
CA SER A 178 -6.13 -19.02 5.48
C SER A 178 -7.54 -19.06 6.06
N LEU A 179 -8.37 -20.01 5.61
CA LEU A 179 -9.75 -20.21 6.04
C LEU A 179 -9.92 -21.39 7.01
N LEU A 180 -8.91 -22.27 7.13
CA LEU A 180 -8.99 -23.49 7.94
C LEU A 180 -8.68 -23.28 9.43
N TYR A 181 -8.02 -22.18 9.79
CA TYR A 181 -7.71 -21.89 11.19
C TYR A 181 -8.99 -21.75 12.03
N GLU A 182 -8.99 -22.35 13.21
CA GLU A 182 -10.05 -22.16 14.19
C GLU A 182 -9.76 -20.92 15.03
N TRP A 183 -10.65 -19.94 14.96
CA TRP A 183 -10.57 -18.69 15.69
C TRP A 183 -11.99 -18.18 15.96
N GLY A 184 -12.16 -17.41 17.03
CA GLY A 184 -13.48 -16.93 17.45
C GLY A 184 -14.47 -18.07 17.67
N ASP A 185 -15.76 -17.78 17.50
CA ASP A 185 -16.80 -18.80 17.47
C ASP A 185 -17.20 -19.21 16.03
N PRO A 186 -17.99 -20.28 15.82
CA PRO A 186 -18.45 -20.66 14.48
C PRO A 186 -19.26 -19.58 13.75
N GLY A 187 -19.95 -18.70 14.49
CA GLY A 187 -20.68 -17.56 13.95
C GLY A 187 -19.74 -16.48 13.40
N ASP A 188 -18.66 -16.17 14.10
CA ASP A 188 -17.61 -15.24 13.66
C ASP A 188 -16.96 -15.72 12.35
N ARG A 189 -16.58 -17.01 12.29
CA ARG A 189 -16.00 -17.61 11.08
C ARG A 189 -16.97 -17.53 9.91
N ARG A 190 -18.25 -17.81 10.15
CA ARG A 190 -19.31 -17.70 9.13
C ARG A 190 -19.50 -16.25 8.66
N ALA A 191 -19.46 -15.29 9.58
CA ALA A 191 -19.57 -13.87 9.26
C ALA A 191 -18.39 -13.40 8.41
N GLN A 192 -17.16 -13.87 8.70
CA GLN A 192 -15.99 -13.60 7.88
C GLN A 192 -16.12 -14.17 6.46
N LEU A 193 -16.56 -15.41 6.29
CA LEU A 193 -16.76 -16.00 4.95
C LEU A 193 -17.85 -15.27 4.16
N ARG A 194 -18.96 -14.89 4.81
CA ARG A 194 -20.01 -14.07 4.18
C ARG A 194 -19.50 -12.68 3.80
N HIS A 195 -18.64 -12.08 4.64
CA HIS A 195 -18.00 -10.81 4.31
C HIS A 195 -17.11 -10.94 3.07
N LEU A 196 -16.32 -12.01 2.94
CA LEU A 196 -15.54 -12.27 1.73
C LEU A 196 -16.43 -12.38 0.47
N LEU A 197 -17.57 -13.07 0.55
CA LEU A 197 -18.54 -13.12 -0.55
C LEU A 197 -19.06 -11.73 -0.92
N THR A 198 -19.50 -10.95 0.08
CA THR A 198 -19.96 -9.57 -0.14
C THR A 198 -18.87 -8.71 -0.79
N MET A 199 -17.62 -8.81 -0.32
CA MET A 199 -16.51 -8.05 -0.89
C MET A 199 -16.19 -8.49 -2.31
N SER A 200 -16.20 -9.79 -2.61
CA SER A 200 -15.96 -10.33 -3.97
C SER A 200 -17.03 -9.95 -5.00
N ALA A 201 -18.20 -9.48 -4.55
CA ALA A 201 -19.25 -9.00 -5.44
C ALA A 201 -19.05 -7.53 -5.85
N ARG A 202 -18.09 -6.81 -5.26
CA ARG A 202 -17.79 -5.42 -5.61
C ARG A 202 -17.05 -5.34 -6.94
N PRO A 203 -17.30 -4.30 -7.76
CA PRO A 203 -16.66 -4.17 -9.07
C PRO A 203 -15.14 -3.93 -8.99
N ASN A 204 -14.64 -3.39 -7.88
CA ASN A 204 -13.23 -3.09 -7.65
C ASN A 204 -12.51 -4.17 -6.82
N VAL A 205 -13.10 -5.35 -6.62
CA VAL A 205 -12.50 -6.43 -5.82
C VAL A 205 -12.56 -7.75 -6.58
N GLU A 206 -11.39 -8.33 -6.82
CA GLU A 206 -11.23 -9.68 -7.32
C GLU A 206 -10.62 -10.54 -6.23
N LEU A 207 -11.39 -11.51 -5.73
CA LEU A 207 -10.92 -12.50 -4.76
C LEU A 207 -10.77 -13.85 -5.44
N ARG A 208 -9.58 -14.45 -5.35
CA ARG A 208 -9.31 -15.81 -5.83
C ARG A 208 -8.72 -16.68 -4.73
N LEU A 209 -9.01 -17.98 -4.84
CA LEU A 209 -8.65 -18.99 -3.86
C LEU A 209 -7.84 -20.10 -4.50
N LEU A 210 -6.68 -20.39 -3.90
CA LEU A 210 -5.90 -21.60 -4.19
C LEU A 210 -6.36 -22.73 -3.27
N ARG A 211 -6.75 -23.87 -3.83
CA ARG A 211 -7.19 -25.02 -3.04
C ARG A 211 -6.01 -25.89 -2.66
N LEU A 212 -6.06 -26.51 -1.49
CA LEU A 212 -5.06 -27.50 -1.09
C LEU A 212 -5.08 -28.73 -1.99
N SER A 213 -6.26 -29.08 -2.52
CA SER A 213 -6.45 -30.25 -3.39
C SER A 213 -5.85 -30.11 -4.79
N ASP A 214 -5.51 -28.89 -5.22
CA ASP A 214 -4.84 -28.64 -6.49
C ASP A 214 -3.32 -28.85 -6.43
N GLY A 215 -2.78 -29.10 -5.23
CA GLY A 215 -1.36 -29.35 -4.99
C GLY A 215 -0.52 -28.08 -4.88
N LEU A 216 0.77 -28.20 -5.15
CA LEU A 216 1.70 -27.08 -5.08
C LEU A 216 1.46 -26.11 -6.25
N HIS A 217 1.54 -24.81 -5.99
CA HIS A 217 1.40 -23.74 -6.99
C HIS A 217 2.69 -22.89 -7.09
N PRO A 218 2.88 -22.09 -8.15
CA PRO A 218 4.13 -21.31 -8.35
C PRO A 218 4.50 -20.35 -7.20
N GLY A 219 3.53 -19.97 -6.37
CA GLY A 219 3.70 -19.00 -5.28
C GLY A 219 3.74 -19.58 -3.87
N MET A 220 4.12 -20.85 -3.69
CA MET A 220 4.13 -21.49 -2.35
C MET A 220 4.93 -20.70 -1.30
N SER A 221 5.91 -19.89 -1.73
CA SER A 221 6.77 -19.08 -0.86
C SER A 221 6.55 -17.57 -1.05
N THR A 222 5.47 -17.18 -1.71
CA THR A 222 5.20 -15.78 -2.06
C THR A 222 4.16 -15.20 -1.11
N LEU A 223 4.60 -14.25 -0.30
CA LEU A 223 3.74 -13.30 0.43
C LEU A 223 4.16 -11.91 -0.03
N VAL A 224 3.27 -11.22 -0.74
CA VAL A 224 3.61 -9.99 -1.45
C VAL A 224 2.42 -9.05 -1.53
N ASN A 225 2.70 -7.76 -1.43
CA ASN A 225 1.80 -6.70 -1.86
C ASN A 225 2.47 -5.94 -3.01
N ILE A 226 1.76 -5.75 -4.12
CA ILE A 226 2.21 -4.95 -5.26
C ILE A 226 1.23 -3.81 -5.42
N PHE A 227 1.75 -2.59 -5.42
CA PHE A 227 0.97 -1.36 -5.55
C PHE A 227 1.30 -0.69 -6.87
N ASP A 228 0.26 -0.47 -7.67
CA ASP A 228 0.33 0.27 -8.91
C ASP A 228 -0.30 1.65 -8.69
N PHE A 229 0.32 2.69 -9.25
CA PHE A 229 -0.02 4.07 -8.97
C PHE A 229 -0.53 4.81 -10.22
N PRO A 230 -1.39 5.83 -10.06
CA PRO A 230 -1.86 6.61 -11.20
C PRO A 230 -0.73 7.44 -11.82
N GLY A 231 -0.95 7.95 -13.04
CA GLY A 231 -0.05 8.93 -13.66
C GLY A 231 1.30 8.37 -14.13
N GLY A 232 1.43 7.05 -14.28
CA GLY A 232 2.67 6.41 -14.74
C GLY A 232 3.77 6.38 -13.68
N GLU A 233 3.43 6.61 -12.41
CA GLU A 233 4.36 6.43 -11.30
C GLU A 233 4.79 4.96 -11.19
N PRO A 234 6.09 4.66 -10.98
CA PRO A 234 6.57 3.29 -10.90
C PRO A 234 5.88 2.49 -9.79
N SER A 235 5.41 1.30 -10.12
CA SER A 235 4.85 0.37 -9.14
C SER A 235 5.89 -0.01 -8.08
N MET A 236 5.40 -0.38 -6.90
CA MET A 236 6.24 -0.80 -5.78
C MET A 236 5.79 -2.15 -5.24
N VAL A 237 6.76 -2.92 -4.75
CA VAL A 237 6.53 -4.20 -4.09
C VAL A 237 6.88 -4.10 -2.62
N PHE A 238 6.03 -4.65 -1.77
CA PHE A 238 6.23 -4.74 -0.33
C PHE A 238 6.19 -6.20 0.10
N LEU A 239 7.24 -6.64 0.79
CA LEU A 239 7.33 -7.95 1.42
C LEU A 239 7.30 -7.75 2.94
N GLU A 240 6.27 -8.29 3.58
CA GLU A 240 6.07 -8.14 5.02
C GLU A 240 6.53 -9.42 5.73
N ASN A 241 7.26 -9.28 6.84
CA ASN A 241 7.48 -10.34 7.79
C ASN A 241 7.21 -9.80 9.20
N ASP A 242 7.39 -10.64 10.23
CA ASP A 242 7.07 -10.27 11.61
C ASP A 242 7.91 -9.10 12.17
N GLU A 243 9.07 -8.80 11.56
CA GLU A 243 10.03 -7.80 12.06
C GLU A 243 10.13 -6.56 11.16
N GLU A 244 10.02 -6.73 9.85
CA GLU A 244 10.20 -5.65 8.89
C GLU A 244 9.30 -5.74 7.66
N VAL A 245 9.12 -4.58 7.04
CA VAL A 245 8.51 -4.43 5.73
C VAL A 245 9.61 -4.02 4.75
N GLN A 246 9.92 -4.89 3.80
CA GLN A 246 10.88 -4.60 2.74
C GLN A 246 10.19 -3.87 1.59
N GLU A 247 10.66 -2.66 1.27
CA GLU A 247 10.22 -1.91 0.09
C GLU A 247 11.14 -2.20 -1.10
N ILE A 248 10.54 -2.50 -2.26
CA ILE A 248 11.26 -2.80 -3.51
C ILE A 248 10.70 -1.88 -4.60
N ASP A 249 11.56 -1.02 -5.13
CA ASP A 249 11.26 -0.13 -6.27
C ASP A 249 12.21 -0.34 -7.47
N ASP A 250 13.04 -1.38 -7.43
CA ASP A 250 13.82 -1.83 -8.58
C ASP A 250 12.90 -2.40 -9.66
N ALA A 251 12.88 -1.77 -10.84
CA ALA A 251 11.93 -2.08 -11.91
C ALA A 251 11.97 -3.56 -12.34
N GLY A 252 13.16 -4.16 -12.44
CA GLY A 252 13.30 -5.56 -12.84
C GLY A 252 12.75 -6.53 -11.79
N LYS A 253 12.96 -6.24 -10.49
CA LYS A 253 12.34 -7.03 -9.41
C LYS A 253 10.83 -6.84 -9.35
N VAL A 254 10.34 -5.62 -9.54
CA VAL A 254 8.89 -5.32 -9.54
C VAL A 254 8.20 -6.09 -10.67
N GLU A 255 8.81 -6.11 -11.87
CA GLU A 255 8.33 -6.89 -13.02
C GLU A 255 8.28 -8.39 -12.69
N ALA A 256 9.37 -8.95 -12.15
CA ALA A 256 9.43 -10.37 -11.78
C ALA A 256 8.37 -10.77 -10.73
N TYR A 257 8.11 -9.93 -9.72
CA TYR A 257 7.02 -10.18 -8.76
C TYR A 257 5.64 -10.08 -9.44
N GLY A 258 5.48 -9.20 -10.42
CA GLY A 258 4.27 -9.12 -11.24
C GLY A 258 4.01 -10.39 -12.03
N GLU A 259 5.05 -10.96 -12.66
CA GLU A 259 4.95 -12.24 -13.38
C GLU A 259 4.55 -13.39 -12.44
N ILE A 260 5.24 -13.52 -11.30
CA ILE A 260 4.91 -14.51 -10.27
C ILE A 260 3.46 -14.35 -9.80
N PHE A 261 2.99 -13.12 -9.59
CA PHE A 261 1.61 -12.85 -9.19
C PHE A 261 0.60 -13.39 -10.22
N GLU A 262 0.82 -13.15 -11.51
CA GLU A 262 -0.09 -13.64 -12.55
C GLU A 262 -0.05 -15.16 -12.70
N GLU A 263 1.11 -15.81 -12.50
CA GLU A 263 1.20 -17.28 -12.45
C GLU A 263 0.37 -17.87 -11.29
N ILE A 264 0.43 -17.24 -10.11
CA ILE A 264 -0.38 -17.64 -8.95
C ILE A 264 -1.88 -17.42 -9.24
N ARG A 265 -2.22 -16.27 -9.83
CA ARG A 265 -3.60 -15.92 -10.19
C ARG A 265 -4.19 -16.89 -11.22
N ALA A 266 -3.38 -17.39 -12.14
CA ALA A 266 -3.78 -18.38 -13.14
C ALA A 266 -3.99 -19.78 -12.53
N ALA A 267 -3.25 -20.14 -11.49
CA ALA A 267 -3.42 -21.39 -10.75
C ALA A 267 -4.61 -21.38 -9.77
N ALA A 268 -5.04 -20.19 -9.33
CA ALA A 268 -6.17 -20.03 -8.43
C ALA A 268 -7.53 -20.27 -9.13
N LEU A 269 -8.55 -20.62 -8.34
CA LEU A 269 -9.94 -20.63 -8.82
C LEU A 269 -10.31 -19.26 -9.41
N SER A 270 -11.17 -19.26 -10.43
CA SER A 270 -11.79 -18.02 -10.90
C SER A 270 -12.62 -17.37 -9.79
N ALA A 271 -12.92 -16.08 -9.90
CA ALA A 271 -13.73 -15.38 -8.90
C ALA A 271 -15.08 -16.09 -8.62
N ALA A 272 -15.75 -16.58 -9.66
CA ALA A 272 -16.98 -17.38 -9.51
C ALA A 272 -16.73 -18.74 -8.83
N GLY A 273 -15.64 -19.42 -9.16
CA GLY A 273 -15.25 -20.66 -8.50
C GLY A 273 -14.90 -20.47 -7.02
N THR A 274 -14.25 -19.36 -6.69
CA THR A 274 -13.96 -18.95 -5.31
C THR A 274 -15.26 -18.66 -4.54
N ALA A 275 -16.21 -17.92 -5.12
CA ALA A 275 -17.50 -17.69 -4.48
C ALA A 275 -18.24 -19.00 -4.18
N ALA A 276 -18.34 -19.90 -5.15
CA ALA A 276 -18.96 -21.21 -4.96
C ALA A 276 -18.26 -22.05 -3.88
N HIS A 277 -16.93 -21.97 -3.80
CA HIS A 277 -16.16 -22.65 -2.74
C HIS A 277 -16.46 -22.07 -1.35
N LEU A 278 -16.53 -20.74 -1.22
CA LEU A 278 -16.88 -20.07 0.04
C LEU A 278 -18.30 -20.41 0.49
N GLU A 279 -19.27 -20.46 -0.43
CA GLU A 279 -20.65 -20.89 -0.14
C GLU A 279 -20.70 -22.32 0.40
N ALA A 280 -19.95 -23.24 -0.23
CA ALA A 280 -19.85 -24.63 0.24
C ALA A 280 -19.19 -24.74 1.62
N LEU A 281 -18.21 -23.90 1.94
CA LEU A 281 -17.61 -23.84 3.27
C LEU A 281 -18.59 -23.30 4.31
N ILE A 282 -19.36 -22.26 3.98
CA ILE A 282 -20.39 -21.70 4.87
C ILE A 282 -21.43 -22.76 5.23
N ALA A 283 -21.91 -23.53 4.25
CA ALA A 283 -22.91 -24.57 4.46
C ALA A 283 -22.43 -25.72 5.37
N LYS A 284 -21.11 -25.94 5.47
CA LYS A 284 -20.53 -26.94 6.39
C LYS A 284 -20.38 -26.44 7.83
N LEU A 285 -20.48 -25.12 8.04
CA LEU A 285 -20.44 -24.48 9.36
C LEU A 285 -21.84 -24.25 9.95
N GLU A 286 -22.89 -24.72 9.26
CA GLU A 286 -24.29 -24.79 9.71
C GLU A 286 -24.59 -26.16 10.34
#